data_AF-A0A2B7X656-F1
#
_entry.id   AF-A0A2B7X656-F1
#
_cell.length_a   1.000
_cell.length_b   1.000
_cell.length_c   1.000
_cell.angle_alpha   90.00
_cell.angle_beta   90.00
_cell.angle_gamma   90.00
#
_symmetry.space_group_name_H-M   'P 1'
#
loop_
_entity.id
_entity.type
_entity.pdbx_description
1 polymer ?
#
loop_
_entity_poly.entity_id
_entity_poly.type
_entity_poly.pdbx_seq_one_letter_code
_entity_poly.pdbx_strand_id
1 'polypeptide(L)'
;MTASVPSGFGHLLHPQPPPPQPPPETNSNVRSRLRLFVRQEPIAARACGFGNKSRRPIDPLPVVQLLMTDFSPHSEEDMKQLTNAQHVVVCHLFPAGQTHVVNPEPRIRSQSNGECSLERSVSGRGNTAVGSSPANGQRGKILSGSTCASPFLVGVDPDLANAPQHPRSAASREQSSGKTPMSPPDILPRSDAPRDIPATFFIFSDLCVRTAGWYRLRFRLVDVQETEKSGVAPCLHEVWSQSFQVFAAKDFPGMRPTPYLAMRLKDLGAIGIKMREKERGPRQRRRVQSSSEDNIDPVYA
;
A
#
# COMPACT_ATOMS: atom_id res chain seq x y z
N MET A 1 -53.67 60.14 15.64
CA MET A 1 -54.25 58.84 15.24
C MET A 1 -53.11 57.86 15.15
N THR A 2 -52.88 57.07 16.19
CA THR A 2 -51.78 56.08 16.25
C THR A 2 -52.25 54.79 15.58
N ALA A 3 -51.72 54.50 14.39
CA ALA A 3 -52.02 53.25 13.70
C ALA A 3 -51.40 52.08 14.49
N SER A 4 -52.25 51.28 15.13
CA SER A 4 -51.83 50.05 15.80
C SER A 4 -51.71 48.93 14.77
N VAL A 5 -50.55 48.28 14.72
CA VAL A 5 -50.32 47.14 13.83
C VAL A 5 -51.18 45.95 14.28
N PRO A 6 -51.88 45.24 13.38
CA PRO A 6 -52.69 44.07 13.73
C PRO A 6 -51.83 42.97 14.37
N SER A 7 -52.33 42.34 15.43
CA SER A 7 -51.68 41.21 16.09
C SER A 7 -51.50 40.07 15.08
N GLY A 8 -50.25 39.70 14.81
CA GLY A 8 -49.88 38.64 13.84
C GLY A 8 -48.84 39.08 12.80
N PHE A 9 -48.64 40.38 12.61
CA PHE A 9 -47.65 40.90 11.64
C PHE A 9 -46.26 41.15 12.24
N GLY A 10 -46.04 40.87 13.53
CA GLY A 10 -44.76 41.11 14.22
C GLY A 10 -43.57 40.33 13.63
N HIS A 11 -43.82 39.16 13.03
CA HIS A 11 -42.79 38.30 12.43
C HIS A 11 -42.26 38.84 11.09
N LEU A 12 -42.94 39.80 10.46
CA LEU A 12 -42.49 40.43 9.21
C LEU A 12 -41.58 41.64 9.45
N LEU A 13 -41.56 42.18 10.67
CA LEU A 13 -40.71 43.31 11.05
C LEU A 13 -39.37 42.85 11.64
N HIS A 14 -39.28 41.61 12.11
CA HIS A 14 -38.06 41.01 12.65
C HIS A 14 -37.91 39.59 12.11
N PRO A 15 -37.11 39.39 11.04
CA PRO A 15 -36.74 38.06 10.60
C PRO A 15 -36.05 37.34 11.76
N GLN A 16 -36.64 36.26 12.27
CA GLN A 16 -35.91 35.42 13.22
C GLN A 16 -34.67 34.86 12.50
N PRO A 17 -33.47 34.94 13.12
CA PRO A 17 -32.32 34.25 12.59
C PRO A 17 -32.67 32.75 12.47
N PRO A 18 -32.28 32.09 11.38
CA PRO A 18 -32.58 30.68 11.19
C PRO A 18 -32.13 29.90 12.44
N PRO A 19 -32.91 28.88 12.87
CA PRO A 19 -32.47 28.02 13.97
C PRO A 19 -31.06 27.53 13.67
N PRO A 20 -30.17 27.43 14.68
CA PRO A 20 -28.81 26.97 14.46
C PRO A 20 -28.88 25.63 13.75
N GLN A 21 -28.56 25.64 12.46
CA GLN A 21 -28.41 24.41 11.70
C GLN A 21 -27.33 23.62 12.44
N PRO A 22 -27.54 22.31 12.70
CA PRO A 22 -26.44 21.49 13.20
C PRO A 22 -25.25 21.73 12.26
N PRO A 23 -24.02 21.89 12.80
CA PRO A 23 -22.86 22.10 11.96
C PRO A 23 -22.88 21.01 10.88
N PRO A 24 -22.65 21.34 9.59
CA PRO A 24 -22.66 20.34 8.52
C PRO A 24 -21.77 19.20 9.01
N GLU A 25 -22.28 17.96 9.06
CA GLU A 25 -21.58 16.83 9.67
C GLU A 25 -20.17 16.75 9.09
N THR A 26 -19.25 17.33 9.84
CA THR A 26 -17.97 17.79 9.31
C THR A 26 -17.13 16.60 8.86
N ASN A 27 -16.30 16.80 7.82
CA ASN A 27 -15.27 15.91 7.23
C ASN A 27 -14.52 14.95 8.19
N SER A 28 -14.58 15.16 9.50
CA SER A 28 -14.14 14.23 10.55
C SER A 28 -14.72 12.81 10.39
N ASN A 29 -15.98 12.66 9.96
CA ASN A 29 -16.62 11.35 9.82
C ASN A 29 -15.96 10.51 8.72
N VAL A 30 -15.64 11.12 7.56
CA VAL A 30 -14.96 10.44 6.44
C VAL A 30 -13.54 10.00 6.83
N ARG A 31 -12.78 10.88 7.51
CA ARG A 31 -11.44 10.56 8.04
C ARG A 31 -11.47 9.34 8.97
N SER A 32 -12.53 9.22 9.76
CA SER A 32 -12.66 8.12 10.72
C SER A 32 -13.00 6.77 10.09
N ARG A 33 -13.53 6.71 8.87
CA ARG A 33 -14.02 5.47 8.23
C ARG A 33 -13.01 4.83 7.28
N LEU A 34 -12.23 5.65 6.56
CA LEU A 34 -11.26 5.15 5.57
C LEU A 34 -10.04 4.51 6.25
N ARG A 35 -9.60 3.37 5.71
CA ARG A 35 -8.46 2.59 6.21
C ARG A 35 -7.56 2.17 5.06
N LEU A 36 -6.26 2.37 5.22
CA LEU A 36 -5.27 1.78 4.32
C LEU A 36 -4.83 0.42 4.86
N PHE A 37 -4.69 -0.56 3.96
CA PHE A 37 -4.18 -1.88 4.28
C PHE A 37 -3.05 -2.28 3.32
N VAL A 38 -1.91 -2.72 3.84
CA VAL A 38 -0.79 -3.17 3.01
C VAL A 38 -1.06 -4.60 2.53
N ARG A 39 -1.49 -4.76 1.27
CA ARG A 39 -1.78 -6.07 0.66
C ARG A 39 -0.54 -6.81 0.22
N GLN A 40 0.51 -6.08 -0.15
CA GLN A 40 1.80 -6.65 -0.53
C GLN A 40 2.91 -5.88 0.18
N GLU A 41 3.54 -6.53 1.14
CA GLU A 41 4.63 -5.97 1.94
C GLU A 41 5.94 -5.89 1.15
N PRO A 42 6.76 -4.84 1.34
CA PRO A 42 8.14 -4.83 0.88
C PRO A 42 8.95 -5.86 1.67
N ILE A 43 9.84 -6.60 1.00
CA ILE A 43 10.66 -7.64 1.65
C ILE A 43 12.14 -7.26 1.61
N ALA A 44 12.61 -6.77 0.46
CA ALA A 44 14.00 -6.41 0.26
C ALA A 44 14.15 -5.30 -0.78
N ALA A 45 15.29 -4.62 -0.77
CA ALA A 45 15.72 -3.80 -1.89
C ALA A 45 17.24 -3.84 -2.06
N ARG A 46 17.73 -3.38 -3.20
CA ARG A 46 19.16 -3.11 -3.40
C ARG A 46 19.41 -1.61 -3.32
N ALA A 47 20.39 -1.21 -2.53
CA ALA A 47 20.87 0.15 -2.49
C ALA A 47 21.34 0.61 -3.89
N CYS A 48 20.77 1.70 -4.41
CA CYS A 48 21.08 2.19 -5.76
C CYS A 48 22.15 3.31 -5.79
N GLY A 49 22.61 3.79 -4.62
CA GLY A 49 23.50 4.95 -4.53
C GLY A 49 22.82 6.23 -5.02
N PHE A 50 23.62 7.28 -5.28
CA PHE A 50 23.10 8.58 -5.75
C PHE A 50 22.99 8.68 -7.28
N GLY A 51 23.62 7.78 -8.03
CA GLY A 51 23.46 7.68 -9.48
C GLY A 51 22.15 7.02 -9.92
N ASN A 52 21.71 7.29 -11.15
CA ASN A 52 20.46 6.72 -11.70
C ASN A 52 20.66 5.37 -12.44
N LYS A 53 21.91 4.97 -12.71
CA LYS A 53 22.24 3.83 -13.58
C LYS A 53 21.89 2.45 -12.97
N SER A 54 21.78 2.35 -11.65
CA SER A 54 21.58 1.07 -10.94
C SER A 54 20.32 1.05 -10.07
N ARG A 55 19.30 1.80 -10.48
CA ARG A 55 18.00 1.82 -9.79
C ARG A 55 17.34 0.45 -9.83
N ARG A 56 17.09 -0.11 -8.65
CA ARG A 56 16.27 -1.31 -8.47
C ARG A 56 15.13 -0.95 -7.51
N PRO A 57 13.88 -1.08 -7.96
CA PRO A 57 12.75 -0.87 -7.08
C PRO A 57 12.77 -1.83 -5.89
N ILE A 58 12.11 -1.42 -4.81
CA ILE A 58 11.79 -2.28 -3.67
C ILE A 58 11.02 -3.50 -4.17
N ASP A 59 11.36 -4.65 -3.62
CA ASP A 59 10.87 -5.95 -4.06
C ASP A 59 10.32 -6.79 -2.88
N PRO A 60 9.11 -7.35 -3.01
CA PRO A 60 8.12 -7.06 -4.05
C PRO A 60 7.61 -5.62 -3.94
N LEU A 61 7.04 -5.10 -5.03
CA LEU A 61 6.54 -3.72 -5.08
C LEU A 61 5.42 -3.52 -4.06
N PRO A 62 5.42 -2.46 -3.23
CA PRO A 62 4.34 -2.29 -2.26
C PRO A 62 2.98 -2.06 -2.95
N VAL A 63 1.96 -2.78 -2.48
CA VAL A 63 0.57 -2.61 -2.90
C VAL A 63 -0.27 -2.34 -1.66
N VAL A 64 -0.99 -1.22 -1.68
CA VAL A 64 -1.88 -0.80 -0.60
C VAL A 64 -3.31 -0.78 -1.12
N GLN A 65 -4.27 -1.24 -0.32
CA GLN A 65 -5.69 -1.20 -0.63
C GLN A 65 -6.40 -0.18 0.27
N LEU A 66 -7.37 0.54 -0.29
CA LEU A 66 -8.32 1.33 0.46
C LEU A 66 -9.47 0.45 0.94
N LEU A 67 -9.75 0.50 2.24
CA LEU A 67 -10.87 -0.12 2.91
C LEU A 67 -11.68 0.95 3.63
N MET A 68 -12.85 0.54 4.10
CA MET A 68 -13.74 1.37 4.91
C MET A 68 -14.32 0.50 6.02
N THR A 69 -14.40 1.03 7.24
CA THR A 69 -14.76 0.24 8.44
C THR A 69 -16.18 -0.34 8.39
N ASP A 70 -17.12 0.44 7.88
CA ASP A 70 -18.56 0.18 7.88
C ASP A 70 -19.09 0.38 6.47
N PHE A 71 -18.39 -0.20 5.49
CA PHE A 71 -18.75 -0.13 4.09
C PHE A 71 -20.09 -0.81 3.82
N SER A 72 -21.01 -0.07 3.18
CA SER A 72 -22.23 -0.63 2.61
C SER A 72 -22.17 -0.60 1.08
N PRO A 73 -22.23 -1.77 0.39
CA PRO A 73 -22.24 -1.81 -1.06
C PRO A 73 -23.53 -1.21 -1.68
N HIS A 74 -24.55 -0.97 -0.86
CA HIS A 74 -25.80 -0.33 -1.27
C HIS A 74 -25.77 1.19 -1.06
N SER A 75 -24.73 1.73 -0.42
CA SER A 75 -24.56 3.16 -0.21
C SER A 75 -23.82 3.78 -1.39
N GLU A 76 -24.49 4.63 -2.15
CA GLU A 76 -23.85 5.39 -3.25
C GLU A 76 -22.70 6.27 -2.74
N GLU A 77 -22.83 6.80 -1.52
CA GLU A 77 -21.80 7.65 -0.91
C GLU A 77 -20.55 6.83 -0.57
N ASP A 78 -20.71 5.64 0.01
CA ASP A 78 -19.58 4.78 0.33
C ASP A 78 -18.85 4.34 -0.95
N MET A 79 -19.61 4.06 -2.01
CA MET A 79 -19.06 3.75 -3.34
C MET A 79 -18.29 4.93 -3.93
N LYS A 80 -18.82 6.16 -3.86
CA LYS A 80 -18.13 7.38 -4.31
C LYS A 80 -16.84 7.61 -3.52
N GLN A 81 -16.87 7.43 -2.20
CA GLN A 81 -15.68 7.60 -1.36
C GLN A 81 -14.61 6.54 -1.67
N LEU A 82 -15.01 5.26 -1.80
CA LEU A 82 -14.07 4.18 -2.11
C LEU A 82 -13.40 4.37 -3.48
N THR A 83 -14.12 4.94 -4.45
CA THR A 83 -13.66 5.12 -5.84
C THR A 83 -13.16 6.54 -6.15
N ASN A 84 -13.07 7.43 -5.15
CA ASN A 84 -12.71 8.83 -5.34
C ASN A 84 -11.32 8.98 -5.98
N ALA A 85 -11.26 9.56 -7.18
CA ALA A 85 -10.03 9.80 -7.93
C ALA A 85 -9.11 10.86 -7.32
N GLN A 86 -9.61 11.67 -6.38
CA GLN A 86 -8.83 12.70 -5.67
C GLN A 86 -8.03 12.14 -4.49
N HIS A 87 -8.22 10.86 -4.15
CA HIS A 87 -7.42 10.18 -3.16
C HIS A 87 -6.02 9.89 -3.70
N VAL A 88 -4.99 10.33 -2.99
CA VAL A 88 -3.59 10.00 -3.29
C VAL A 88 -2.95 9.40 -2.06
N VAL A 89 -2.13 8.37 -2.25
CA VAL A 89 -1.29 7.83 -1.17
C VAL A 89 0.13 8.30 -1.35
N VAL A 90 0.68 8.95 -0.32
CA VAL A 90 2.07 9.39 -0.26
C VAL A 90 2.89 8.43 0.59
N CYS A 91 4.01 7.96 0.05
CA CYS A 91 4.95 7.06 0.68
C CYS A 91 6.16 7.81 1.23
N HIS A 92 6.52 7.50 2.47
CA HIS A 92 7.70 8.01 3.15
C HIS A 92 8.55 6.86 3.69
N LEU A 93 9.88 7.01 3.64
CA LEU A 93 10.82 6.03 4.15
C LEU A 93 11.32 6.43 5.54
N PHE A 94 11.32 5.49 6.48
CA PHE A 94 11.86 5.68 7.82
C PHE A 94 12.90 4.61 8.13
N PRO A 95 14.02 4.96 8.78
CA PRO A 95 14.93 3.95 9.32
C PRO A 95 14.21 3.10 10.37
N ALA A 96 14.54 1.81 10.40
CA ALA A 96 14.04 0.85 11.37
C ALA A 96 15.21 0.12 12.03
N GLY A 97 15.01 -0.34 13.27
CA GLY A 97 15.94 -1.31 13.87
C GLY A 97 15.80 -2.67 13.20
N GLN A 98 16.83 -3.51 13.29
CA GLN A 98 16.69 -4.91 12.89
C GLN A 98 15.70 -5.58 13.84
N THR A 99 14.49 -5.86 13.35
CA THR A 99 13.56 -6.71 14.09
C THR A 99 14.05 -8.14 13.94
N HIS A 100 14.52 -8.74 15.04
CA HIS A 100 14.83 -10.17 15.09
C HIS A 100 13.53 -10.95 14.87
N VAL A 101 13.23 -11.31 13.62
CA VAL A 101 12.18 -12.29 13.34
C VAL A 101 12.77 -13.65 13.71
N VAL A 102 12.39 -14.16 14.88
CA VAL A 102 12.72 -15.52 15.29
C VAL A 102 11.97 -16.46 14.36
N ASN A 103 12.67 -17.01 13.37
CA ASN A 103 12.15 -18.09 12.55
C ASN A 103 12.25 -19.40 13.36
N PRO A 104 11.17 -20.21 13.52
CA PRO A 104 11.28 -21.53 14.12
C PRO A 104 11.80 -22.50 13.06
N GLU A 105 13.11 -22.61 12.91
CA GLU A 105 13.76 -23.69 12.15
C GLU A 105 14.74 -24.44 13.07
N PRO A 106 14.87 -25.77 12.91
CA PRO A 106 15.42 -26.63 13.93
C PRO A 106 16.93 -26.46 14.06
N ARG A 107 17.37 -26.43 15.34
CA ARG A 107 18.76 -26.37 15.76
C ARG A 107 19.60 -27.42 15.03
N ILE A 108 20.51 -26.96 14.18
CA ILE A 108 21.75 -27.69 13.90
C ILE A 108 22.88 -26.81 14.40
N ARG A 109 23.39 -27.18 15.59
CA ARG A 109 24.63 -26.65 16.16
C ARG A 109 25.78 -26.99 15.22
N SER A 110 26.51 -25.98 14.78
CA SER A 110 27.92 -26.13 14.45
C SER A 110 28.68 -25.00 15.13
N GLN A 111 29.46 -25.40 16.12
CA GLN A 111 30.44 -24.59 16.82
C GLN A 111 31.59 -24.26 15.86
N SER A 112 32.00 -23.01 15.79
CA SER A 112 33.40 -22.67 15.55
C SER A 112 33.71 -21.29 16.14
N ASN A 113 34.81 -21.29 16.90
CA ASN A 113 35.36 -20.17 17.64
C ASN A 113 35.99 -19.15 16.70
N GLY A 114 35.89 -17.87 17.07
CA GLY A 114 36.56 -16.77 16.39
C GLY A 114 36.33 -15.46 17.14
N GLU A 115 37.05 -15.28 18.25
CA GLU A 115 37.25 -13.97 18.89
C GLU A 115 37.83 -12.97 17.88
N CYS A 116 37.33 -11.72 17.88
CA CYS A 116 38.15 -10.60 17.45
C CYS A 116 37.75 -9.33 18.22
N SER A 117 38.73 -8.84 18.98
CA SER A 117 38.67 -7.73 19.93
C SER A 117 38.46 -6.36 19.31
N LEU A 118 37.67 -5.57 20.03
CA LEU A 118 37.98 -4.23 20.56
C LEU A 118 39.01 -3.37 19.81
N GLU A 119 38.60 -2.18 19.36
CA GLU A 119 39.42 -0.97 19.47
C GLU A 119 38.50 0.21 19.84
N ARG A 120 38.80 0.80 21.00
CA ARG A 120 38.14 1.92 21.65
C ARG A 120 39.12 3.08 21.65
N SER A 121 38.80 4.20 21.01
CA SER A 121 39.60 5.42 21.12
C SER A 121 38.78 6.60 21.65
N VAL A 122 38.91 6.73 22.97
CA VAL A 122 39.00 7.90 23.86
C VAL A 122 38.60 9.31 23.34
N SER A 123 37.77 9.91 24.17
CA SER A 123 37.34 11.31 24.35
C SER A 123 38.44 12.40 24.40
N GLY A 124 38.14 13.56 23.82
CA GLY A 124 38.79 14.85 24.11
C GLY A 124 37.76 15.99 24.18
N ARG A 125 37.75 16.73 25.31
CA ARG A 125 36.88 17.89 25.61
C ARG A 125 37.58 19.21 25.25
N GLY A 126 36.78 20.18 24.79
CA GLY A 126 36.92 21.62 25.11
C GLY A 126 37.47 22.55 24.02
N ASN A 127 36.61 23.35 23.35
CA ASN A 127 36.29 24.74 23.74
C ASN A 127 35.52 25.50 22.65
N THR A 128 34.68 26.41 23.12
CA THR A 128 33.82 27.41 22.45
C THR A 128 34.59 28.44 21.62
N ALA A 129 34.13 28.72 20.39
CA ALA A 129 33.94 30.08 19.84
C ALA A 129 33.27 30.06 18.43
N VAL A 130 32.13 30.75 18.35
CA VAL A 130 31.67 31.66 17.28
C VAL A 130 31.98 31.34 15.81
N GLY A 131 30.89 31.22 15.02
CA GLY A 131 30.84 31.75 13.66
C GLY A 131 31.16 30.78 12.53
N SER A 132 30.11 30.16 11.96
CA SER A 132 29.86 30.01 10.51
C SER A 132 29.02 28.76 10.26
N SER A 133 27.77 28.96 9.82
CA SER A 133 26.91 27.90 9.28
C SER A 133 27.67 27.05 8.27
N PRO A 134 27.76 25.72 8.43
CA PRO A 134 28.15 24.89 7.32
C PRO A 134 26.97 24.82 6.37
N ALA A 135 27.19 25.31 5.14
CA ALA A 135 26.30 25.13 4.02
C ALA A 135 25.79 23.68 4.00
N ASN A 136 24.47 23.53 4.09
CA ASN A 136 23.76 22.26 4.01
C ASN A 136 23.94 21.69 2.58
N GLY A 137 25.09 21.07 2.33
CA GLY A 137 25.33 20.29 1.11
C GLY A 137 24.19 19.28 1.01
N GLN A 138 23.43 19.34 -0.08
CA GLN A 138 22.21 18.56 -0.25
C GLN A 138 22.49 17.07 -0.02
N ARG A 139 22.21 16.58 1.20
CA ARG A 139 22.04 15.15 1.47
C ARG A 139 20.85 14.72 0.61
N GLY A 140 21.13 14.14 -0.55
CA GLY A 140 20.09 13.73 -1.49
C GLY A 140 19.06 12.83 -0.80
N LYS A 141 17.78 12.98 -1.18
CA LYS A 141 16.69 12.18 -0.62
C LYS A 141 17.01 10.68 -0.75
N ILE A 142 16.98 9.96 0.38
CA ILE A 142 17.31 8.52 0.47
C ILE A 142 16.28 7.67 -0.29
N LEU A 143 15.00 8.05 -0.22
CA LEU A 143 13.94 7.48 -1.05
C LEU A 143 13.88 8.22 -2.38
N SER A 144 13.73 7.48 -3.47
CA SER A 144 13.64 8.01 -4.83
C SER A 144 12.64 7.19 -5.67
N GLY A 145 12.20 7.74 -6.81
CA GLY A 145 11.10 7.15 -7.61
C GLY A 145 9.80 7.91 -7.38
N SER A 146 8.67 7.34 -7.80
CA SER A 146 7.33 7.87 -7.57
C SER A 146 6.91 7.56 -6.12
N THR A 147 7.00 8.59 -5.27
CA THR A 147 6.61 8.51 -3.86
C THR A 147 5.13 8.78 -3.64
N CYS A 148 4.36 8.98 -4.69
CA CYS A 148 2.91 9.12 -4.65
C CYS A 148 2.28 8.10 -5.60
N ALA A 149 1.14 7.57 -5.21
CA ALA A 149 0.34 6.67 -6.04
C ALA A 149 -1.10 7.18 -6.10
N SER A 150 -1.63 7.21 -7.32
CA SER A 150 -3.03 7.49 -7.62
C SER A 150 -3.87 6.21 -7.46
N PRO A 151 -5.19 6.32 -7.29
CA PRO A 151 -6.04 5.16 -7.08
C PRO A 151 -6.18 4.37 -8.38
N PHE A 152 -6.00 3.06 -8.28
CA PHE A 152 -6.24 2.09 -9.32
C PHE A 152 -7.47 1.26 -8.96
N LEU A 153 -8.59 1.60 -9.60
CA LEU A 153 -9.88 0.98 -9.36
C LEU A 153 -10.00 -0.32 -10.16
N VAL A 154 -10.44 -1.39 -9.50
CA VAL A 154 -10.86 -2.64 -10.14
C VAL A 154 -12.29 -2.98 -9.75
N GLY A 155 -13.04 -3.58 -10.67
CA GLY A 155 -14.43 -3.97 -10.41
C GLY A 155 -14.56 -5.08 -9.36
N VAL A 156 -13.55 -5.95 -9.24
CA VAL A 156 -13.47 -7.02 -8.24
C VAL A 156 -12.03 -7.17 -7.79
N ASP A 157 -11.82 -7.43 -6.51
CA ASP A 157 -10.50 -7.78 -5.97
C ASP A 157 -9.92 -9.02 -6.69
N PRO A 158 -8.74 -8.92 -7.33
CA PRO A 158 -8.18 -10.05 -8.05
C PRO A 158 -7.66 -11.19 -7.16
N ASP A 159 -7.59 -10.99 -5.85
CA ASP A 159 -7.09 -11.97 -4.88
C ASP A 159 -8.02 -12.01 -3.65
N LEU A 160 -9.29 -12.37 -3.90
CA LEU A 160 -10.34 -12.51 -2.88
C LEU A 160 -9.94 -13.46 -1.73
N ALA A 161 -9.15 -14.49 -2.02
CA ALA A 161 -8.70 -15.46 -1.02
C ALA A 161 -7.84 -14.82 0.08
N ASN A 162 -7.08 -13.77 -0.26
CA ASN A 162 -6.23 -13.02 0.67
C ASN A 162 -6.71 -11.58 0.85
N ALA A 163 -7.93 -11.26 0.42
CA ALA A 163 -8.49 -9.92 0.58
C ALA A 163 -8.89 -9.70 2.04
N PRO A 164 -8.43 -8.60 2.68
CA PRO A 164 -8.89 -8.24 4.01
C PRO A 164 -10.37 -7.88 3.94
N GLN A 165 -11.12 -8.28 4.96
CA GLN A 165 -12.47 -7.80 5.12
C GLN A 165 -12.45 -6.32 5.53
N HIS A 166 -13.46 -5.57 5.10
CA HIS A 166 -13.75 -4.24 5.61
C HIS A 166 -13.82 -4.28 7.15
N PRO A 167 -13.02 -3.47 7.89
CA PRO A 167 -12.91 -3.62 9.34
C PRO A 167 -14.19 -3.20 10.08
N ARG A 168 -15.08 -4.15 10.40
CA ARG A 168 -16.39 -3.87 11.00
C ARG A 168 -16.27 -3.00 12.27
N SER A 169 -17.05 -1.92 12.33
CA SER A 169 -17.21 -1.13 13.56
C SER A 169 -17.66 -2.02 14.72
N ALA A 170 -17.04 -1.87 15.89
CA ALA A 170 -17.19 -2.75 17.06
C ALA A 170 -18.63 -2.88 17.63
N ALA A 171 -19.61 -2.12 17.11
CA ALA A 171 -20.98 -2.06 17.61
C ALA A 171 -21.86 -3.28 17.26
N SER A 172 -21.42 -4.26 16.46
CA SER A 172 -22.24 -5.44 16.11
C SER A 172 -21.94 -6.72 16.92
N ARG A 173 -21.17 -6.63 18.02
CA ARG A 173 -20.78 -7.79 18.84
C ARG A 173 -21.84 -8.22 19.87
N GLU A 174 -23.12 -7.89 19.67
CA GLU A 174 -24.21 -8.40 20.51
C GLU A 174 -25.41 -8.79 19.63
N GLN A 175 -25.35 -10.00 19.06
CA GLN A 175 -26.52 -10.84 18.72
C GLN A 175 -26.04 -12.17 18.10
N SER A 176 -25.22 -12.92 18.84
CA SER A 176 -25.05 -14.36 18.58
C SER A 176 -24.94 -15.13 19.89
N SER A 177 -25.92 -14.92 20.76
CA SER A 177 -26.22 -15.86 21.83
C SER A 177 -27.74 -16.02 21.97
N GLY A 178 -28.24 -17.17 21.52
CA GLY A 178 -29.50 -17.72 22.03
C GLY A 178 -30.62 -18.00 21.01
N LYS A 179 -30.78 -19.32 20.75
CA LYS A 179 -32.04 -20.06 20.47
C LYS A 179 -32.63 -20.05 19.04
N THR A 180 -32.62 -21.25 18.46
CA THR A 180 -33.43 -21.75 17.33
C THR A 180 -34.95 -21.65 17.61
N PRO A 181 -35.80 -21.59 16.56
CA PRO A 181 -36.56 -22.79 16.22
C PRO A 181 -36.65 -23.07 14.71
N MET A 182 -36.78 -24.37 14.39
CA MET A 182 -36.89 -24.95 13.06
C MET A 182 -38.06 -24.36 12.24
N SER A 183 -37.84 -24.15 10.94
CA SER A 183 -38.87 -23.86 9.93
C SER A 183 -38.44 -24.46 8.57
N PRO A 184 -39.39 -24.78 7.67
CA PRO A 184 -39.32 -25.91 6.74
C PRO A 184 -38.44 -25.69 5.50
N PRO A 185 -38.03 -26.75 4.78
CA PRO A 185 -37.18 -26.65 3.62
C PRO A 185 -38.05 -26.42 2.38
N ASP A 186 -38.19 -25.17 1.94
CA ASP A 186 -38.45 -24.80 0.54
C ASP A 186 -38.61 -23.29 0.45
N ILE A 187 -37.48 -22.63 0.27
CA ILE A 187 -37.22 -21.42 -0.53
C ILE A 187 -35.71 -21.23 -0.31
N LEU A 188 -34.91 -21.58 -1.31
CA LEU A 188 -33.52 -21.14 -1.36
C LEU A 188 -33.51 -19.63 -1.07
N PRO A 189 -32.80 -19.13 -0.04
CA PRO A 189 -32.53 -17.72 -0.01
C PRO A 189 -31.77 -17.44 -1.31
N ARG A 190 -32.38 -16.65 -2.20
CA ARG A 190 -31.66 -16.01 -3.29
C ARG A 190 -30.37 -15.51 -2.66
N SER A 191 -29.24 -16.01 -3.12
CA SER A 191 -27.94 -15.52 -2.70
C SER A 191 -27.81 -14.09 -3.26
N ASP A 192 -28.47 -13.13 -2.61
CA ASP A 192 -28.26 -11.70 -2.76
C ASP A 192 -26.93 -11.36 -2.06
N ALA A 193 -25.87 -12.09 -2.41
CA ALA A 193 -24.51 -11.68 -2.13
C ALA A 193 -24.30 -10.38 -2.89
N PRO A 194 -23.82 -9.30 -2.25
CA PRO A 194 -23.54 -8.05 -2.95
C PRO A 194 -22.63 -8.34 -4.13
N ARG A 195 -23.11 -7.96 -5.31
CA ARG A 195 -22.38 -7.93 -6.57
C ARG A 195 -21.00 -7.34 -6.31
N ASP A 196 -19.96 -8.06 -6.76
CA ASP A 196 -18.65 -7.52 -7.14
C ASP A 196 -18.30 -6.17 -6.48
N ILE A 197 -17.88 -6.22 -5.21
CA ILE A 197 -17.46 -5.02 -4.49
C ILE A 197 -16.17 -4.52 -5.16
N PRO A 198 -16.15 -3.28 -5.67
CA PRO A 198 -14.95 -2.74 -6.28
C PRO A 198 -13.85 -2.57 -5.25
N ALA A 199 -12.61 -2.71 -5.69
CA ALA A 199 -11.44 -2.52 -4.85
C ALA A 199 -10.57 -1.40 -5.42
N THR A 200 -10.07 -0.54 -4.54
CA THR A 200 -9.16 0.54 -4.89
C THR A 200 -7.78 0.25 -4.36
N PHE A 201 -6.80 0.18 -5.27
CA PHE A 201 -5.40 -0.11 -4.97
C PHE A 201 -4.50 1.09 -5.24
N PHE A 202 -3.40 1.19 -4.49
CA PHE A 202 -2.31 2.14 -4.71
C PHE A 202 -1.03 1.34 -4.89
N ILE A 203 -0.40 1.49 -6.06
CA ILE A 203 0.66 0.60 -6.53
C ILE A 203 1.97 1.39 -6.62
N PHE A 204 2.99 0.97 -5.88
CA PHE A 204 4.28 1.66 -5.82
C PHE A 204 5.35 0.87 -6.59
N SER A 205 5.35 0.97 -7.92
CA SER A 205 6.18 0.11 -8.79
C SER A 205 7.64 0.53 -8.95
N ASP A 206 8.03 1.72 -8.51
CA ASP A 206 9.35 2.31 -8.83
C ASP A 206 10.10 2.91 -7.61
N LEU A 207 9.63 2.65 -6.38
CA LEU A 207 10.30 3.10 -5.16
C LEU A 207 11.69 2.48 -5.05
N CYS A 208 12.74 3.30 -4.97
CA CYS A 208 14.12 2.86 -4.83
C CYS A 208 14.77 3.50 -3.59
N VAL A 209 15.60 2.74 -2.87
CA VAL A 209 16.34 3.22 -1.70
C VAL A 209 17.83 3.35 -2.03
N ARG A 210 18.44 4.48 -1.67
CA ARG A 210 19.83 4.80 -2.05
C ARG A 210 20.88 4.15 -1.15
N THR A 211 20.58 3.96 0.12
CA THR A 211 21.52 3.51 1.15
C THR A 211 21.09 2.18 1.73
N ALA A 212 22.07 1.31 2.02
CA ALA A 212 21.81 0.05 2.71
C ALA A 212 21.39 0.30 4.17
N GLY A 213 20.56 -0.59 4.71
CA GLY A 213 20.03 -0.47 6.06
C GLY A 213 18.67 -1.13 6.22
N TRP A 214 18.12 -1.05 7.42
CA TRP A 214 16.77 -1.50 7.74
C TRP A 214 15.81 -0.31 7.70
N TYR A 215 14.68 -0.50 7.03
CA TYR A 215 13.69 0.55 6.85
C TYR A 215 12.28 0.03 6.96
N ARG A 216 11.35 0.95 7.16
CA ARG A 216 9.90 0.73 7.00
C ARG A 216 9.30 1.86 6.16
N LEU A 217 8.26 1.55 5.42
CA LEU A 217 7.50 2.52 4.66
C LEU A 217 6.31 3.00 5.48
N ARG A 218 5.99 4.28 5.35
CA ARG A 218 4.73 4.85 5.83
C ARG A 218 3.93 5.34 4.63
N PHE A 219 2.70 4.87 4.53
CA PHE A 219 1.73 5.28 3.52
C PHE A 219 0.71 6.21 4.17
N ARG A 220 0.52 7.39 3.59
CA ARG A 220 -0.44 8.40 4.07
C ARG A 220 -1.45 8.70 2.98
N LEU A 221 -2.72 8.46 3.27
CA LEU A 221 -3.83 8.84 2.41
C LEU A 221 -4.11 10.34 2.58
N VAL A 222 -4.18 11.06 1.47
CA VAL A 222 -4.52 12.48 1.39
C VAL A 222 -5.60 12.69 0.33
N ASP A 223 -6.45 13.68 0.54
CA ASP A 223 -7.38 14.18 -0.46
C ASP A 223 -6.79 15.45 -1.11
N VAL A 224 -6.54 15.40 -2.41
CA VAL A 224 -5.93 16.51 -3.16
C VAL A 224 -6.87 17.73 -3.19
N GLN A 225 -8.17 17.52 -3.34
CA GLN A 225 -9.14 18.60 -3.43
C GLN A 225 -9.29 19.34 -2.08
N GLU A 226 -9.27 18.61 -0.96
CA GLU A 226 -9.27 19.21 0.38
C GLU A 226 -7.96 19.99 0.63
N THR A 227 -6.84 19.48 0.10
CA THR A 227 -5.53 20.15 0.15
C THR A 227 -5.54 21.49 -0.58
N GLU A 228 -6.13 21.56 -1.77
CA GLU A 228 -6.23 22.80 -2.55
C GLU A 228 -7.13 23.85 -1.86
N LYS A 229 -8.23 23.41 -1.25
CA LYS A 229 -9.18 24.31 -0.57
C LYS A 229 -8.64 24.88 0.74
N SER A 230 -7.99 24.03 1.56
CA SER A 230 -7.54 24.42 2.90
C SER A 230 -6.09 24.89 2.95
N GLY A 231 -5.31 24.67 1.89
CA GLY A 231 -3.85 24.89 1.88
C GLY A 231 -3.07 23.91 2.77
N VAL A 232 -3.75 23.00 3.45
CA VAL A 232 -3.19 21.96 4.33
C VAL A 232 -3.67 20.62 3.78
N ALA A 233 -2.78 19.63 3.67
CA ALA A 233 -3.12 18.28 3.26
C ALA A 233 -3.48 17.43 4.48
N PRO A 234 -4.76 17.30 4.88
CA PRO A 234 -5.12 16.46 6.00
C PRO A 234 -4.82 15.00 5.68
N CYS A 235 -4.20 14.33 6.65
CA CYS A 235 -4.01 12.89 6.57
C CYS A 235 -5.34 12.22 6.93
N LEU A 236 -5.96 11.55 5.96
CA LEU A 236 -7.20 10.80 6.18
C LEU A 236 -6.92 9.53 6.97
N HIS A 237 -5.87 8.81 6.59
CA HIS A 237 -5.41 7.61 7.29
C HIS A 237 -3.93 7.36 7.00
N GLU A 238 -3.22 6.68 7.90
CA GLU A 238 -1.87 6.20 7.66
C GLU A 238 -1.70 4.72 8.02
N VAL A 239 -0.84 4.02 7.29
CA VAL A 239 -0.45 2.63 7.59
C VAL A 239 1.05 2.46 7.39
N TRP A 240 1.64 1.60 8.21
CA TRP A 240 3.07 1.28 8.16
C TRP A 240 3.26 -0.10 7.53
N SER A 241 4.28 -0.24 6.70
CA SER A 241 4.74 -1.57 6.25
C SER A 241 5.47 -2.30 7.37
N GLN A 242 5.69 -3.60 7.16
CA GLN A 242 6.73 -4.32 7.88
C GLN A 242 8.12 -3.73 7.60
N SER A 243 9.06 -4.02 8.50
CA SER A 243 10.47 -3.65 8.30
C SER A 243 11.10 -4.53 7.23
N PHE A 244 11.88 -3.94 6.34
CA PHE A 244 12.52 -4.64 5.23
C PHE A 244 13.99 -4.21 5.10
N GLN A 245 14.81 -5.10 4.54
CA GLN A 245 16.25 -4.88 4.43
C GLN A 245 16.62 -4.31 3.06
N VAL A 246 17.41 -3.25 3.06
CA VAL A 246 18.07 -2.72 1.87
C VAL A 246 19.51 -3.19 1.89
N PHE A 247 19.84 -4.07 0.94
CA PHE A 247 21.15 -4.70 0.83
C PHE A 247 22.14 -3.80 0.09
N ALA A 248 23.42 -3.95 0.42
CA ALA A 248 24.48 -3.49 -0.45
C ALA A 248 24.43 -4.23 -1.80
N ALA A 249 25.05 -3.65 -2.83
CA ALA A 249 25.00 -4.19 -4.19
C ALA A 249 25.48 -5.65 -4.30
N LYS A 250 26.48 -6.03 -3.51
CA LYS A 250 27.12 -7.35 -3.48
C LYS A 250 26.29 -8.41 -2.74
N ASP A 251 25.50 -8.01 -1.75
CA ASP A 251 24.80 -8.93 -0.84
C ASP A 251 23.32 -9.09 -1.24
N PHE A 252 22.87 -8.40 -2.30
CA PHE A 252 21.49 -8.45 -2.73
C PHE A 252 21.17 -9.81 -3.37
N PRO A 253 20.19 -10.57 -2.85
CA PRO A 253 19.90 -11.95 -3.30
C PRO A 253 19.25 -12.03 -4.69
N GLY A 254 19.02 -10.88 -5.32
CA GLY A 254 18.32 -10.79 -6.60
C GLY A 254 16.85 -10.44 -6.46
N MET A 255 16.25 -10.17 -7.60
CA MET A 255 14.84 -9.79 -7.72
C MET A 255 13.98 -11.07 -7.70
N ARG A 256 12.92 -11.10 -6.90
CA ARG A 256 12.00 -12.23 -6.78
C ARG A 256 11.09 -12.36 -8.01
N PRO A 257 10.44 -13.52 -8.24
CA PRO A 257 9.33 -13.60 -9.19
C PRO A 257 8.21 -12.63 -8.81
N THR A 258 7.49 -12.11 -9.80
CA THR A 258 6.36 -11.20 -9.54
C THR A 258 5.26 -11.93 -8.76
N PRO A 259 4.83 -11.43 -7.58
CA PRO A 259 3.77 -12.07 -6.82
C PRO A 259 2.43 -12.09 -7.57
N TYR A 260 1.55 -13.01 -7.17
CA TYR A 260 0.25 -13.21 -7.82
C TYR A 260 -0.58 -11.92 -7.90
N LEU A 261 -0.73 -11.20 -6.79
CA LEU A 261 -1.51 -9.96 -6.76
C LEU A 261 -0.99 -8.92 -7.77
N ALA A 262 0.32 -8.67 -7.78
CA ALA A 262 0.93 -7.74 -8.74
C ALA A 262 0.77 -8.21 -10.20
N MET A 263 0.86 -9.52 -10.45
CA MET A 263 0.61 -10.10 -11.77
C MET A 263 -0.83 -9.83 -12.22
N ARG A 264 -1.83 -10.10 -11.37
CA ARG A 264 -3.24 -9.88 -11.70
C ARG A 264 -3.59 -8.41 -11.87
N LEU A 265 -3.06 -7.52 -11.02
CA LEU A 265 -3.26 -6.07 -11.17
C LEU A 265 -2.70 -5.58 -12.51
N LYS A 266 -1.56 -6.12 -12.95
CA LYS A 266 -1.03 -5.81 -14.28
C LYS A 266 -1.94 -6.30 -15.40
N ASP A 267 -2.45 -7.54 -15.30
CA ASP A 267 -3.39 -8.09 -16.28
C ASP A 267 -4.67 -7.23 -16.39
N LEU A 268 -5.07 -6.58 -15.29
CA LEU A 268 -6.19 -5.64 -15.21
C LEU A 268 -5.85 -4.22 -15.68
N GLY A 269 -4.61 -3.97 -16.12
CA GLY A 269 -4.20 -2.69 -16.71
C GLY A 269 -3.35 -1.78 -15.82
N ALA A 270 -2.89 -2.25 -14.65
CA ALA A 270 -1.98 -1.47 -13.82
C ALA A 270 -0.64 -1.22 -14.54
N ILE A 271 -0.25 0.06 -14.61
CA ILE A 271 0.96 0.51 -15.32
C ILE A 271 2.20 0.37 -14.40
N GLY A 272 3.38 0.20 -14.99
CA GLY A 272 4.66 0.23 -14.27
C GLY A 272 5.10 -1.10 -13.64
N ILE A 273 4.23 -2.10 -13.56
CA ILE A 273 4.57 -3.43 -13.04
C ILE A 273 5.43 -4.22 -14.05
N LYS A 274 6.65 -4.58 -13.65
CA LYS A 274 7.54 -5.45 -14.44
C LYS A 274 7.28 -6.91 -14.10
N MET A 275 6.94 -7.73 -15.10
CA MET A 275 6.76 -9.17 -14.93
C MET A 275 8.13 -9.85 -14.82
N ARG A 276 8.25 -10.76 -13.85
CA ARG A 276 9.40 -11.61 -13.62
C ARG A 276 8.89 -13.02 -13.39
N GLU A 277 9.16 -13.91 -14.33
CA GLU A 277 8.82 -15.32 -14.18
C GLU A 277 9.82 -16.02 -13.26
N LYS A 278 9.36 -17.06 -12.56
CA LYS A 278 10.27 -18.02 -11.93
C LYS A 278 10.98 -18.76 -13.05
N GLU A 279 12.31 -18.78 -13.05
CA GLU A 279 13.08 -19.54 -14.04
C GLU A 279 12.53 -20.98 -14.08
N ARG A 280 11.90 -21.33 -15.21
CA ARG A 280 11.51 -22.72 -15.48
C ARG A 280 12.82 -23.46 -15.69
N GLY A 281 13.06 -24.51 -14.91
CA GLY A 281 14.23 -25.38 -15.07
C GLY A 281 14.41 -25.82 -16.53
N PRO A 282 15.62 -26.23 -16.93
CA PRO A 282 15.99 -26.41 -18.32
C PRO A 282 14.96 -27.28 -19.06
N ARG A 283 14.26 -26.68 -20.03
CA ARG A 283 13.43 -27.41 -21.00
C ARG A 283 14.37 -28.36 -21.74
N GLN A 284 14.31 -29.66 -21.43
CA GLN A 284 14.92 -30.68 -22.28
C GLN A 284 14.38 -30.46 -23.70
N ARG A 285 15.25 -29.96 -24.59
CA ARG A 285 15.00 -29.95 -26.02
C ARG A 285 14.80 -31.41 -26.42
N ARG A 286 13.56 -31.83 -26.64
CA ARG A 286 13.28 -33.05 -27.41
C ARG A 286 13.89 -32.82 -28.78
N ARG A 287 15.06 -33.42 -28.99
CA ARG A 287 15.75 -33.52 -30.26
C ARG A 287 14.84 -34.33 -31.17
N VAL A 288 14.09 -33.66 -32.03
CA VAL A 288 13.46 -34.31 -33.17
C VAL A 288 14.62 -34.81 -34.03
N GLN A 289 14.83 -36.12 -34.07
CA GLN A 289 15.72 -36.75 -35.04
C GLN A 289 15.04 -36.63 -36.41
N SER A 290 15.48 -35.66 -37.21
CA SER A 290 15.31 -35.72 -38.66
C SER A 290 16.36 -36.71 -39.18
N SER A 291 15.92 -37.88 -39.63
CA SER A 291 16.73 -38.82 -40.39
C SER A 291 16.97 -38.24 -41.78
N SER A 292 18.16 -37.68 -41.99
CA SER A 292 18.71 -37.42 -43.32
C SER A 292 19.36 -38.72 -43.81
N GLU A 293 18.81 -39.34 -44.85
CA GLU A 293 19.55 -40.29 -45.68
C GLU A 293 20.10 -39.51 -46.87
N ASP A 294 21.43 -39.31 -46.86
CA ASP A 294 22.19 -38.72 -47.97
C ASP A 294 22.60 -39.81 -48.97
N ASN A 295 22.29 -39.54 -50.24
CA ASN A 295 23.07 -39.77 -51.46
C ASN A 295 23.93 -41.04 -51.63
N ILE A 296 23.66 -41.75 -52.73
CA ILE A 296 24.72 -42.30 -53.60
C ILE A 296 24.45 -41.85 -55.04
N ASP A 297 25.44 -41.15 -55.56
CA ASP A 297 25.55 -40.45 -56.86
C ASP A 297 25.73 -41.40 -58.08
N PRO A 298 25.68 -40.86 -59.32
CA PRO A 298 25.57 -41.61 -60.59
C PRO A 298 26.94 -42.01 -61.16
N VAL A 299 26.99 -42.97 -62.11
CA VAL A 299 27.93 -42.98 -63.25
C VAL A 299 27.45 -44.00 -64.31
N TYR A 300 27.62 -43.61 -65.58
CA TYR A 300 27.36 -44.27 -66.86
C TYR A 300 27.91 -45.70 -67.04
N ALA A 301 27.13 -46.54 -67.74
CA ALA A 301 27.54 -47.36 -68.89
C ALA A 301 26.30 -47.77 -69.70
#